data_AF-A0A7S2TFG5-F1
#
_entry.id   AF-A0A7S2TFG5-F1
#
_cell.length_a   1.000
_cell.length_b   1.000
_cell.length_c   1.000
_cell.angle_alpha   90.00
_cell.angle_beta   90.00
_cell.angle_gamma   90.00
#
_symmetry.space_group_name_H-M   'P 1'
#
loop_
_entity.id
_entity.type
_entity.pdbx_description
1 polymer ?
#
loop_
_entity_poly.entity_id
_entity_poly.type
_entity_poly.pdbx_seq_one_letter_code
_entity_poly.pdbx_strand_id
1 'polypeptide(L)'
;MVGVITSVSLLLGILVAGFAQGVDPEDTIVVDVLGLPVTFGIILFSYSGHAVFPQIYRAMADKSTYPQAVDGAFTISVIFYALMASGGYLCWGSSVKDQVTLNLPDGILSNSLVLLMVFNNMLSYPLIMTAPIEAIEDAIGLTSLRFSNPALFAPLMVICRSVLVFGTLFVALSVSNFAMIATFIGSVFTISMSLIFPAVIYIKLYYFNLPKHLRSTEDSIGCWEVCFNIFIILLGIFGMVTGVASLF
;
A
#
# COMPACT_ATOMS: atom_id res chain seq x y z
N MET A 1 -14.32 8.93 7.81
CA MET A 1 -15.68 8.61 7.34
C MET A 1 -15.83 8.74 5.83
N VAL A 2 -15.40 9.85 5.22
CA VAL A 2 -15.47 10.04 3.74
C VAL A 2 -14.87 8.86 2.97
N GLY A 3 -13.65 8.42 3.29
CA GLY A 3 -13.02 7.29 2.60
C GLY A 3 -13.82 5.99 2.66
N VAL A 4 -14.39 5.63 3.82
CA VAL A 4 -15.23 4.44 3.95
C VAL A 4 -16.48 4.56 3.08
N ILE A 5 -17.13 5.72 3.09
CA ILE A 5 -18.32 5.99 2.27
C ILE A 5 -17.97 5.86 0.79
N THR A 6 -16.86 6.46 0.35
CA THR A 6 -16.38 6.37 -1.03
C THR A 6 -16.11 4.93 -1.45
N SER A 7 -15.34 4.17 -0.66
CA SER A 7 -15.03 2.77 -0.95
C SER A 7 -16.30 1.92 -1.03
N VAL A 8 -17.20 2.01 -0.05
CA VAL A 8 -18.46 1.23 -0.05
C VAL A 8 -19.35 1.62 -1.23
N SER A 9 -19.47 2.92 -1.54
CA SER A 9 -20.29 3.39 -2.66
C SER A 9 -19.77 2.89 -4.00
N LEU A 10 -18.44 2.89 -4.18
CA LEU A 10 -17.81 2.36 -5.38
C LEU A 10 -18.00 0.86 -5.52
N LEU A 11 -17.81 0.10 -4.43
CA LEU A 11 -18.04 -1.34 -4.43
C LEU A 11 -19.48 -1.68 -4.81
N LEU A 12 -20.45 -1.02 -4.20
CA LEU A 12 -21.86 -1.23 -4.53
C LEU A 12 -22.15 -0.86 -5.99
N GLY A 13 -21.60 0.25 -6.48
CA GLY A 13 -21.75 0.66 -7.88
C GLY A 13 -21.23 -0.38 -8.86
N ILE A 14 -20.07 -0.96 -8.59
CA ILE A 14 -19.46 -2.00 -9.44
C ILE A 14 -20.24 -3.31 -9.34
N LEU A 15 -20.61 -3.75 -8.14
CA LEU A 15 -21.39 -4.99 -7.98
C LEU A 15 -22.74 -4.89 -8.70
N VAL A 16 -23.45 -3.75 -8.57
CA VAL A 16 -24.71 -3.52 -9.28
C VAL A 16 -24.50 -3.54 -10.79
N ALA A 17 -23.44 -2.90 -11.29
CA ALA A 17 -23.10 -2.95 -12.71
C ALA A 17 -22.81 -4.38 -13.19
N GLY A 18 -22.08 -5.17 -12.40
CA GLY A 18 -21.68 -6.54 -12.74
C GLY A 18 -22.86 -7.50 -12.79
N PHE A 19 -23.79 -7.39 -11.84
CA PHE A 19 -25.02 -8.16 -11.88
C PHE A 19 -25.97 -7.74 -13.01
N ALA A 20 -25.91 -6.49 -13.48
CA ALA A 20 -26.80 -5.98 -14.52
C ALA A 20 -26.29 -6.24 -15.95
N GLN A 21 -24.99 -6.18 -16.18
CA GLN A 21 -24.38 -6.32 -17.51
C GLN A 21 -24.02 -7.78 -17.83
N GLY A 22 -23.50 -8.53 -16.86
CA GLY A 22 -22.88 -9.83 -17.12
C GLY A 22 -21.63 -9.70 -18.01
N VAL A 23 -20.84 -10.77 -18.10
CA VAL A 23 -19.68 -10.84 -19.00
C VAL A 23 -19.92 -11.92 -20.03
N ASP A 24 -19.62 -11.58 -21.29
CA ASP A 24 -19.64 -12.55 -22.38
C ASP A 24 -18.49 -13.57 -22.18
N PRO A 25 -18.75 -14.88 -22.34
CA PRO A 25 -17.75 -15.92 -22.10
C PRO A 25 -16.47 -15.79 -22.94
N GLU A 26 -16.55 -15.15 -24.11
CA GLU A 26 -15.41 -14.95 -25.02
C GLU A 26 -14.40 -13.93 -24.48
N ASP A 27 -14.81 -13.03 -23.58
CA ASP A 27 -13.95 -12.01 -22.99
C ASP A 27 -13.31 -12.45 -21.66
N THR A 28 -13.49 -13.71 -21.27
CA THR A 28 -13.08 -14.23 -19.96
C THR A 28 -11.79 -15.07 -20.06
N ILE A 29 -10.70 -14.56 -19.48
CA ILE A 29 -9.43 -15.28 -19.30
C ILE A 29 -9.34 -15.72 -17.84
N VAL A 30 -9.38 -17.04 -17.60
CA VAL A 30 -9.39 -17.57 -16.23
C VAL A 30 -8.06 -17.37 -15.51
N VAL A 31 -6.93 -17.57 -16.21
CA VAL A 31 -5.58 -17.35 -15.66
C VAL A 31 -4.67 -16.84 -16.77
N ASP A 32 -4.10 -15.65 -16.57
CA ASP A 32 -2.96 -15.16 -17.34
C ASP A 32 -1.67 -15.34 -16.54
N VAL A 33 -0.87 -16.32 -16.93
CA VAL A 33 0.40 -16.65 -16.25
C VAL A 33 1.43 -15.53 -16.43
N LEU A 34 1.39 -14.80 -17.54
CA LEU A 34 2.32 -13.71 -17.82
C LEU A 34 1.99 -12.45 -16.99
N GLY A 35 0.71 -12.25 -16.66
CA GLY A 35 0.25 -11.17 -15.79
C GLY A 35 0.53 -11.39 -14.29
N LEU A 36 0.83 -12.62 -13.86
CA LEU A 36 1.01 -12.95 -12.43
C LEU A 36 2.03 -12.06 -11.69
N PRO A 37 3.22 -11.75 -12.24
CA PRO A 37 4.17 -10.89 -11.55
C PRO A 37 3.64 -9.46 -11.32
N VAL A 38 2.92 -8.92 -12.32
CA VAL A 38 2.27 -7.61 -12.24
C VAL A 38 1.17 -7.64 -11.18
N THR A 39 0.29 -8.64 -11.24
CA THR A 39 -0.79 -8.83 -10.26
C THR A 39 -0.24 -8.95 -8.84
N PHE A 40 0.83 -9.73 -8.65
CA PHE A 40 1.48 -9.88 -7.34
C PHE A 40 2.01 -8.54 -6.81
N GLY A 41 2.66 -7.74 -7.65
CA GLY A 41 3.10 -6.40 -7.29
C GLY A 41 1.95 -5.47 -6.89
N ILE A 42 0.83 -5.48 -7.64
CA ILE A 42 -0.36 -4.67 -7.33
C ILE A 42 -1.01 -5.12 -6.00
N ILE A 43 -1.09 -6.42 -5.75
CA ILE A 43 -1.62 -6.96 -4.48
C ILE A 43 -0.74 -6.46 -3.32
N LEU A 44 0.58 -6.58 -3.42
CA LEU A 44 1.48 -6.10 -2.38
C LEU A 44 1.41 -4.58 -2.18
N PHE A 45 1.30 -3.82 -3.28
CA PHE A 45 1.06 -2.39 -3.20
C PHE A 45 -0.23 -2.06 -2.44
N SER A 46 -1.30 -2.82 -2.65
CA SER A 46 -2.59 -2.64 -1.97
C SER A 46 -2.50 -2.82 -0.45
N TYR A 47 -1.55 -3.62 0.02
CA TYR A 47 -1.25 -3.80 1.45
C TYR A 47 -0.09 -2.90 1.95
N SER A 48 0.32 -1.92 1.16
CA SER A 48 1.28 -0.91 1.58
C SER A 48 0.61 0.12 2.50
N GLY A 49 0.88 0.05 3.79
CA GLY A 49 0.35 1.02 4.77
C GLY A 49 1.17 1.13 6.05
N HIS A 50 2.32 0.45 6.11
CA HIS A 50 3.08 0.24 7.35
C HIS A 50 3.58 1.55 7.98
N ALA A 51 3.84 2.59 7.17
CA ALA A 51 4.34 3.88 7.65
C ALA A 51 3.33 4.64 8.53
N VAL A 52 2.02 4.39 8.37
CA VAL A 52 0.99 5.09 9.17
C VAL A 52 0.67 4.35 10.48
N PHE A 53 1.09 3.09 10.63
CA PHE A 53 0.81 2.27 11.80
C PHE A 53 1.29 2.88 13.12
N PRO A 54 2.50 3.48 13.21
CA PRO A 54 2.92 4.15 14.44
C PRO A 54 2.02 5.33 14.82
N GLN A 55 1.53 6.10 13.84
CA GLN A 55 0.62 7.22 14.09
C GLN A 55 -0.74 6.72 14.58
N ILE A 56 -1.28 5.66 13.95
CA ILE A 56 -2.52 5.00 14.39
C ILE A 56 -2.37 4.49 15.82
N TYR A 57 -1.30 3.75 16.12
CA TYR A 57 -1.04 3.22 17.46
C TYR A 57 -0.96 4.32 18.53
N ARG A 58 -0.30 5.44 18.21
CA ARG A 58 -0.21 6.60 19.11
C ARG A 58 -1.56 7.28 19.33
N ALA A 59 -2.44 7.27 18.32
CA ALA A 59 -3.76 7.88 18.38
C ALA A 59 -4.82 7.02 19.07
N MET A 60 -4.58 5.71 19.24
CA MET A 60 -5.53 4.81 19.92
C MET A 60 -5.61 5.12 21.42
N ALA A 61 -6.85 5.23 21.92
CA ALA A 61 -7.12 5.41 23.34
C ALA A 61 -6.69 4.19 24.17
N ASP A 62 -7.00 2.99 23.67
CA ASP A 62 -6.53 1.72 24.24
C ASP A 62 -5.56 1.05 23.26
N LYS A 63 -4.30 0.94 23.66
CA LYS A 63 -3.23 0.33 22.84
C LYS A 63 -3.26 -1.20 22.89
N SER A 64 -3.90 -1.79 23.89
CA SER A 64 -3.97 -3.25 24.05
C SER A 64 -4.81 -3.89 22.94
N THR A 65 -5.76 -3.16 22.36
CA THR A 65 -6.62 -3.62 21.26
C THR A 65 -5.99 -3.43 19.88
N TYR A 66 -4.78 -2.86 19.78
CA TYR A 66 -4.13 -2.60 18.50
C TYR A 66 -3.99 -3.86 17.62
N PRO A 67 -3.52 -5.02 18.12
CA PRO A 67 -3.40 -6.22 17.29
C PRO A 67 -4.75 -6.65 16.69
N GLN A 68 -5.81 -6.67 17.51
CA GLN A 68 -7.16 -7.02 17.07
C GLN A 68 -7.70 -6.04 16.02
N ALA A 69 -7.42 -4.75 16.20
CA ALA A 69 -7.81 -3.71 15.24
C ALA A 69 -7.10 -3.89 13.89
N VAL A 70 -5.81 -4.24 13.90
CA VAL A 70 -5.03 -4.52 12.69
C VAL A 70 -5.56 -5.78 12.00
N ASP A 71 -5.73 -6.88 12.72
CA ASP A 71 -6.24 -8.14 12.16
C ASP A 71 -7.62 -7.98 11.54
N GLY A 72 -8.52 -7.26 12.22
CA GLY A 72 -9.84 -6.91 11.70
C GLY A 72 -9.76 -6.06 10.44
N ALA A 73 -8.89 -5.04 10.42
CA ALA A 73 -8.71 -4.18 9.26
C ALA A 73 -8.19 -4.94 8.03
N PHE A 74 -7.18 -5.79 8.19
CA PHE A 74 -6.66 -6.61 7.09
C PHE A 74 -7.70 -7.62 6.58
N THR A 75 -8.45 -8.26 7.49
CA THR A 75 -9.51 -9.20 7.11
C THR A 75 -10.59 -8.51 6.27
N ILE A 76 -11.04 -7.32 6.69
CA ILE A 76 -12.01 -6.52 5.94
C ILE A 76 -11.45 -6.11 4.58
N SER A 77 -10.18 -5.69 4.52
CA SER A 77 -9.51 -5.32 3.27
C SER A 77 -9.43 -6.50 2.29
N VAL A 78 -9.10 -7.71 2.75
CA VAL A 78 -9.10 -8.92 1.90
C VAL A 78 -10.47 -9.15 1.27
N ILE A 79 -11.53 -9.11 2.08
CA ILE A 79 -12.90 -9.30 1.59
C ILE A 79 -13.26 -8.22 0.58
N PHE A 80 -12.97 -6.96 0.91
CA PHE A 80 -13.27 -5.82 0.06
C PHE A 80 -12.55 -5.90 -1.29
N TYR A 81 -11.25 -6.22 -1.29
CA TYR A 81 -10.47 -6.39 -2.52
C TYR A 81 -10.95 -7.57 -3.35
N ALA A 82 -11.28 -8.71 -2.72
CA ALA A 82 -11.83 -9.86 -3.43
C ALA A 82 -13.16 -9.52 -4.12
N LEU A 83 -14.06 -8.81 -3.44
CA LEU A 83 -15.34 -8.37 -4.01
C LEU A 83 -15.16 -7.34 -5.13
N MET A 84 -14.25 -6.38 -4.96
CA MET A 84 -13.94 -5.40 -6.00
C MET A 84 -13.33 -6.05 -7.24
N ALA A 85 -12.36 -6.95 -7.06
CA ALA A 85 -11.68 -7.63 -8.15
C ALA A 85 -12.64 -8.56 -8.90
N SER A 86 -13.39 -9.39 -8.18
CA SER A 86 -14.39 -10.27 -8.79
C SER A 86 -15.50 -9.47 -9.47
N GLY A 87 -16.06 -8.45 -8.82
CA GLY A 87 -17.09 -7.60 -9.40
C GLY A 87 -16.63 -6.89 -10.66
N GLY A 88 -15.45 -6.26 -10.63
CA GLY A 88 -14.89 -5.58 -11.80
C GLY A 88 -14.61 -6.54 -12.96
N TYR A 89 -14.05 -7.71 -12.68
CA TYR A 89 -13.79 -8.70 -13.72
C TYR A 89 -15.09 -9.31 -14.29
N LEU A 90 -16.12 -9.49 -13.46
CA LEU A 90 -17.46 -9.94 -13.90
C LEU A 90 -18.25 -8.89 -14.67
N CYS A 91 -17.84 -7.62 -14.68
CA CYS A 91 -18.43 -6.57 -15.52
C CYS A 91 -17.76 -6.47 -16.90
N TRP A 92 -16.42 -6.51 -16.93
CA TRP A 92 -15.64 -6.11 -18.11
C TRP A 92 -14.69 -7.17 -18.64
N GLY A 93 -14.53 -8.30 -17.95
CA GLY A 93 -13.62 -9.37 -18.34
C GLY A 93 -12.20 -8.85 -18.62
N SER A 94 -11.65 -9.29 -19.74
CA SER A 94 -10.34 -8.88 -20.27
C SER A 94 -10.23 -7.40 -20.66
N SER A 95 -11.35 -6.69 -20.80
CA SER A 95 -11.39 -5.26 -21.16
C SER A 95 -11.28 -4.31 -19.95
N VAL A 96 -11.09 -4.85 -18.74
CA VAL A 96 -10.84 -4.03 -17.54
C VAL A 96 -9.54 -3.24 -17.69
N LYS A 97 -9.58 -1.94 -17.36
CA LYS A 97 -8.41 -1.05 -17.36
C LYS A 97 -7.73 -1.09 -15.99
N ASP A 98 -6.50 -0.60 -15.89
CA ASP A 98 -5.73 -0.48 -14.64
C ASP A 98 -6.51 0.17 -13.49
N GLN A 99 -7.43 1.08 -13.82
CA GLN A 99 -8.36 1.71 -12.89
C GLN A 99 -9.79 1.43 -13.34
N VAL A 100 -10.53 0.68 -12.52
CA VAL A 100 -11.93 0.30 -12.80
C VAL A 100 -12.86 1.50 -12.99
N THR A 101 -12.53 2.65 -12.42
CA THR A 101 -13.27 3.91 -12.60
C THR A 101 -13.28 4.38 -14.05
N LEU A 102 -12.26 4.03 -14.86
CA LEU A 102 -12.15 4.35 -16.28
C LEU A 102 -12.98 3.41 -17.18
N ASN A 103 -13.54 2.34 -16.61
CA ASN A 103 -14.47 1.44 -17.27
C ASN A 103 -15.94 1.79 -17.00
N LEU A 104 -16.20 2.67 -16.03
CA LEU A 104 -17.57 3.10 -15.74
C LEU A 104 -18.16 3.82 -16.95
N PRO A 105 -19.40 3.50 -17.36
CA PRO A 105 -20.05 4.15 -18.48
C PRO A 105 -20.39 5.60 -18.14
N ASP A 106 -20.47 6.45 -19.16
CA ASP A 106 -20.89 7.83 -18.99
C ASP A 106 -22.32 7.90 -18.42
N GLY A 107 -22.47 8.63 -17.32
CA GLY A 107 -23.76 8.75 -16.64
C GLY A 107 -23.64 9.53 -15.35
N ILE A 108 -24.77 10.08 -14.87
CA ILE A 108 -24.80 10.91 -13.67
C ILE A 108 -24.28 10.13 -12.45
N LEU A 109 -24.67 8.85 -12.31
CA LEU A 109 -24.24 8.01 -11.21
C LEU A 109 -22.74 7.70 -11.26
N SER A 110 -22.24 7.22 -12.40
CA SER A 110 -20.81 6.96 -12.62
C SER A 110 -19.95 8.20 -12.37
N ASN A 111 -20.34 9.35 -12.94
CA ASN A 111 -19.62 10.60 -12.78
C ASN A 111 -19.62 11.06 -11.32
N SER A 112 -20.72 10.85 -10.60
CA SER A 112 -20.80 11.16 -9.16
C SER A 112 -19.87 10.27 -8.33
N LEU A 113 -19.77 8.98 -8.64
CA LEU A 113 -18.84 8.05 -7.97
C LEU A 113 -17.38 8.44 -8.23
N VAL A 114 -17.04 8.78 -9.48
CA VAL A 114 -15.69 9.24 -9.85
C VAL A 114 -15.35 10.54 -9.11
N LEU A 115 -16.26 11.52 -9.07
CA LEU A 115 -16.06 12.77 -8.33
C LEU A 115 -15.88 12.54 -6.83
N LEU A 116 -16.68 11.66 -6.24
CA LEU A 116 -16.54 11.29 -4.83
C LEU A 116 -15.17 10.64 -4.54
N MET A 117 -14.65 9.85 -5.48
CA MET A 117 -13.31 9.26 -5.37
C MET A 117 -12.19 10.30 -5.49
N VAL A 118 -12.31 11.23 -6.45
CA VAL A 118 -11.38 12.36 -6.57
C VAL A 118 -11.36 13.17 -5.29
N PHE A 119 -12.53 13.53 -4.77
CA PHE A 119 -12.64 14.29 -3.52
C PHE A 119 -12.01 13.55 -2.33
N ASN A 120 -12.27 12.25 -2.20
CA ASN A 120 -11.64 11.44 -1.16
C ASN A 120 -10.11 11.40 -1.29
N ASN A 121 -9.58 11.27 -2.51
CA ASN A 121 -8.14 11.27 -2.75
C ASN A 121 -7.51 12.62 -2.38
N MET A 122 -8.17 13.74 -2.71
CA MET A 122 -7.72 15.08 -2.30
C MET A 122 -7.64 15.21 -0.77
N LEU A 123 -8.62 14.67 -0.04
CA LEU A 123 -8.63 14.71 1.43
C LEU A 123 -7.61 13.74 2.06
N SER A 124 -7.33 12.62 1.41
CA SER A 124 -6.43 11.58 1.92
C SER A 124 -4.96 11.92 1.66
N TYR A 125 -4.66 12.70 0.62
CA TYR A 125 -3.30 13.03 0.22
C TYR A 125 -2.46 13.70 1.34
N PRO A 126 -2.94 14.73 2.06
CA PRO A 126 -2.18 15.32 3.16
C PRO A 126 -1.85 14.34 4.29
N LEU A 127 -2.78 13.42 4.59
CA LEU A 127 -2.60 12.40 5.63
C LEU A 127 -1.46 11.45 5.27
N ILE A 128 -1.45 10.96 4.02
CA ILE A 128 -0.41 10.04 3.53
C ILE A 128 0.94 10.76 3.43
N MET A 129 0.96 12.03 3.02
CA MET A 129 2.20 12.80 2.91
C MET A 129 2.81 13.23 4.25
N THR A 130 2.06 13.17 5.35
CA THR A 130 2.57 13.61 6.67
C THR A 130 3.76 12.76 7.14
N ALA A 131 3.67 11.43 7.06
CA ALA A 131 4.74 10.53 7.47
C ALA A 131 6.07 10.74 6.71
N PRO A 132 6.10 10.80 5.36
CA PRO A 132 7.35 11.07 4.64
C PRO A 132 7.88 12.49 4.86
N ILE A 133 7.01 13.49 5.03
CA ILE A 133 7.42 14.85 5.39
C ILE A 133 8.16 14.84 6.74
N GLU A 134 7.55 14.25 7.77
CA GLU A 134 8.16 14.16 9.12
C GLU A 134 9.51 13.42 9.07
N ALA A 135 9.57 12.29 8.35
CA ALA A 135 10.79 11.51 8.21
C ALA A 135 11.92 12.30 7.53
N ILE A 136 11.60 13.08 6.48
CA ILE A 136 12.57 13.92 5.79
C ILE A 136 12.99 15.09 6.67
N GLU A 137 12.04 15.77 7.33
CA GLU A 137 12.31 16.89 8.24
C GLU A 137 13.24 16.46 9.38
N ASP A 138 13.03 15.27 9.95
CA ASP A 138 13.92 14.68 10.95
C ASP A 138 15.30 14.35 10.36
N ALA A 139 15.36 13.73 9.18
CA ALA A 139 16.62 13.33 8.56
C ALA A 139 17.53 14.52 8.20
N ILE A 140 16.96 15.66 7.83
CA ILE A 140 17.71 16.90 7.54
C ILE A 140 17.85 17.84 8.75
N GLY A 141 17.39 17.40 9.93
CA GLY A 141 17.54 18.13 11.18
C GLY A 141 16.64 19.36 11.33
N LEU A 142 15.63 19.55 10.46
CA LEU A 142 14.68 20.66 10.55
C LEU A 142 13.89 20.66 11.86
N THR A 143 13.64 19.48 12.42
CA THR A 143 12.94 19.33 13.70
C THR A 143 13.67 20.01 14.85
N SER A 144 15.00 20.08 14.81
CA SER A 144 15.79 20.83 15.80
C SER A 144 15.57 22.35 15.67
N LEU A 145 15.44 22.85 14.44
CA LEU A 145 15.19 24.26 14.14
C LEU A 145 13.80 24.73 14.56
N ARG A 146 12.84 23.81 14.70
CA ARG A 146 11.48 24.09 15.19
C ARG A 146 11.49 24.81 16.53
N PHE A 147 12.38 24.41 17.44
CA PHE A 147 12.50 25.01 18.77
C PHE A 147 13.61 26.06 18.85
N SER A 148 14.69 25.91 18.07
CA SER A 148 15.80 26.87 18.10
C SER A 148 15.54 28.16 17.32
N ASN A 149 14.93 28.09 16.13
CA ASN A 149 14.75 29.24 15.22
C ASN A 149 13.45 29.12 14.41
N PRO A 150 12.28 29.41 15.02
CA PRO A 150 10.97 29.23 14.36
C PRO A 150 10.79 30.11 13.11
N ALA A 151 11.47 31.27 13.04
CA ALA A 151 11.42 32.16 11.89
C ALA A 151 12.11 31.60 10.63
N LEU A 152 13.13 30.75 10.80
CA LEU A 152 13.79 30.03 9.70
C LEU A 152 13.11 28.70 9.39
N PHE A 153 12.53 28.07 10.41
CA PHE A 153 11.81 26.81 10.28
C PHE A 153 10.59 26.92 9.35
N ALA A 154 9.75 27.95 9.53
CA ALA A 154 8.53 28.13 8.76
C ALA A 154 8.75 28.15 7.23
N PRO A 155 9.64 28.98 6.66
CA PRO A 155 9.87 28.98 5.21
C PRO A 155 10.52 27.69 4.71
N LEU A 156 11.44 27.09 5.46
CA LEU A 156 12.10 25.83 5.06
C LEU A 156 11.11 24.65 5.02
N MET A 157 10.19 24.58 5.98
CA MET A 157 9.10 23.60 5.98
C MET A 157 8.23 23.75 4.72
N VAL A 158 7.82 24.97 4.39
CA VAL A 158 7.00 25.23 3.20
C VAL A 158 7.73 24.81 1.92
N ILE A 159 9.04 25.09 1.82
CA ILE A 159 9.86 24.66 0.68
C ILE A 159 9.91 23.13 0.61
N CYS A 160 10.24 22.44 1.70
CA CYS A 160 10.34 20.98 1.75
C CYS A 160 9.01 20.33 1.32
N ARG A 161 7.89 20.79 1.86
CA ARG A 161 6.55 20.29 1.50
C ARG A 161 6.21 20.57 0.05
N SER A 162 6.50 21.77 -0.44
CA SER A 162 6.24 22.14 -1.84
C SER A 162 7.04 21.26 -2.80
N VAL A 163 8.33 21.04 -2.53
CA VAL A 163 9.20 20.17 -3.33
C VAL A 163 8.64 18.75 -3.40
N LEU A 164 8.18 18.20 -2.28
CA LEU A 164 7.57 16.86 -2.26
C LEU A 164 6.27 16.81 -3.09
N VAL A 165 5.41 17.81 -2.97
CA VAL A 165 4.16 17.89 -3.75
C VAL A 165 4.46 17.99 -5.24
N PHE A 166 5.35 18.91 -5.65
CA PHE A 166 5.77 19.02 -7.05
C PHE A 166 6.48 17.76 -7.54
N GLY A 167 7.24 17.06 -6.68
CA GLY A 167 7.84 15.77 -7.00
C GLY A 167 6.78 14.70 -7.31
N THR A 168 5.72 14.60 -6.50
CA THR A 168 4.61 13.67 -6.80
C THR A 168 3.88 14.02 -8.09
N LEU A 169 3.70 15.32 -8.38
CA LEU A 169 3.11 15.78 -9.64
C LEU A 169 3.99 15.40 -10.83
N PHE A 170 5.31 15.58 -10.72
CA PHE A 170 6.25 15.21 -11.77
C PHE A 170 6.20 13.71 -12.10
N VAL A 171 6.14 12.86 -11.07
CA VAL A 171 5.98 11.40 -11.25
C VAL A 171 4.65 11.09 -11.95
N ALA A 172 3.56 11.72 -11.52
CA ALA A 172 2.23 11.52 -12.11
C ALA A 172 2.15 11.93 -13.59
N LEU A 173 2.93 12.94 -14.01
CA LEU A 173 3.01 13.38 -15.41
C LEU A 173 3.95 12.50 -16.26
N SER A 174 4.96 11.90 -15.63
CA SER A 174 5.98 11.11 -16.34
C SER A 174 5.53 9.68 -16.64
N VAL A 175 4.72 9.08 -15.77
CA VAL A 175 4.26 7.69 -15.90
C VAL A 175 2.73 7.67 -15.89
N SER A 176 2.13 7.38 -17.05
CA SER A 176 0.68 7.37 -17.22
C SER A 176 0.02 6.03 -16.88
N ASN A 177 0.80 4.94 -16.80
CA ASN A 177 0.29 3.60 -16.49
C ASN A 177 0.30 3.38 -14.97
N PHE A 178 -0.90 3.23 -14.40
CA PHE A 178 -1.06 3.06 -12.96
C PHE A 178 -0.60 1.67 -12.50
N ALA A 179 -0.89 0.62 -13.27
CA ALA A 179 -0.50 -0.74 -12.93
C ALA A 179 1.03 -0.89 -12.80
N MET A 180 1.81 -0.24 -13.66
CA MET A 180 3.28 -0.24 -13.60
C MET A 180 3.80 0.44 -12.34
N ILE A 181 3.27 1.63 -11.98
CA ILE A 181 3.66 2.34 -10.75
C ILE A 181 3.32 1.49 -9.52
N ALA A 182 2.10 0.96 -9.46
CA ALA A 182 1.66 0.11 -8.36
C ALA A 182 2.54 -1.14 -8.23
N THR A 183 2.80 -1.83 -9.34
CA THR A 183 3.66 -3.00 -9.38
C THR A 183 5.07 -2.68 -8.90
N PHE A 184 5.67 -1.59 -9.37
CA PHE A 184 6.99 -1.14 -8.93
C PHE A 184 7.02 -0.86 -7.43
N ILE A 185 6.03 -0.10 -6.91
CA ILE A 185 6.00 0.24 -5.49
C ILE A 185 5.83 -1.01 -4.62
N GLY A 186 4.91 -1.89 -5.01
CA GLY A 186 4.66 -3.14 -4.29
C GLY A 186 5.85 -4.08 -4.30
N SER A 187 6.44 -4.33 -5.48
CA SER A 187 7.53 -5.28 -5.65
C SER A 187 8.85 -4.78 -5.05
N VAL A 188 9.13 -3.48 -5.12
CA VAL A 188 10.39 -2.93 -4.60
C VAL A 188 10.23 -2.51 -3.15
N PHE A 189 9.36 -1.54 -2.87
CA PHE A 189 9.29 -0.92 -1.54
C PHE A 189 8.53 -1.79 -0.54
N THR A 190 7.36 -2.31 -0.91
CA THR A 190 6.56 -3.10 0.06
C THR A 190 7.22 -4.42 0.41
N ILE A 191 7.78 -5.16 -0.56
CA ILE A 191 8.57 -6.38 -0.27
C ILE A 191 9.75 -6.07 0.64
N SER A 192 10.52 -5.01 0.35
CA SER A 192 11.67 -4.64 1.17
C SER A 192 11.25 -4.38 2.61
N MET A 193 10.22 -3.55 2.80
CA MET A 193 9.75 -3.12 4.13
C MET A 193 9.01 -4.21 4.91
N SER A 194 8.28 -5.09 4.23
CA SER A 194 7.33 -6.01 4.88
C SER A 194 7.84 -7.45 4.95
N LEU A 195 8.77 -7.85 4.08
CA LEU A 195 9.33 -9.20 4.06
C LEU A 195 10.82 -9.19 4.42
N ILE A 196 11.64 -8.44 3.67
CA ILE A 196 13.10 -8.52 3.80
C ILE A 196 13.58 -7.88 5.11
N PHE A 197 13.21 -6.63 5.38
CA PHE A 197 13.70 -5.93 6.57
C PHE A 197 13.29 -6.60 7.89
N PRO A 198 12.03 -6.99 8.12
CA PRO A 198 11.63 -7.66 9.35
C PRO A 198 12.39 -8.98 9.56
N ALA A 199 12.55 -9.79 8.51
CA ALA A 199 13.28 -11.06 8.58
C ALA A 199 14.78 -10.85 8.89
N VAL A 200 15.42 -9.87 8.25
CA VAL A 200 16.83 -9.52 8.52
C VAL A 200 17.00 -8.99 9.95
N ILE A 201 16.09 -8.13 10.41
CA ILE A 201 16.13 -7.56 11.77
C ILE A 201 15.92 -8.67 12.79
N TYR A 202 14.96 -9.59 12.58
CA TYR A 202 14.71 -10.73 13.46
C TYR A 202 15.98 -11.59 13.63
N ILE A 203 16.60 -11.99 12.52
CA ILE A 203 17.85 -12.76 12.56
C ILE A 203 18.95 -11.96 13.26
N LYS A 204 19.18 -10.68 12.91
CA LYS A 204 20.24 -9.86 13.53
C LYS A 204 20.04 -9.68 15.02
N LEU A 205 18.82 -9.41 15.45
CA LEU A 205 18.50 -9.15 16.85
C LEU A 205 18.70 -10.41 17.69
N TYR A 206 18.05 -11.51 17.31
CA TYR A 206 18.01 -12.70 18.15
C TYR A 206 19.23 -13.61 17.97
N TYR A 207 19.82 -13.70 16.76
CA TYR A 207 20.95 -14.60 16.50
C TYR A 207 22.30 -13.97 16.87
N PHE A 208 22.52 -12.71 16.49
CA PHE A 208 23.83 -12.06 16.62
C PHE A 208 23.96 -11.16 17.85
N ASN A 209 22.91 -10.42 18.22
CA ASN A 209 23.02 -9.33 19.20
C ASN A 209 22.42 -9.61 20.58
N LEU A 210 21.63 -10.67 20.76
CA LEU A 210 21.03 -10.99 22.06
C LEU A 210 22.05 -11.66 22.99
N PRO A 211 22.43 -11.02 24.12
CA PRO A 211 23.35 -11.60 25.09
C PRO A 211 22.76 -12.87 25.71
N LYS A 212 23.58 -13.92 25.92
CA LYS A 212 23.14 -15.22 26.46
C LYS A 212 22.43 -15.13 27.82
N HIS A 213 22.60 -14.05 28.59
CA HIS A 213 21.99 -13.84 29.90
C HIS A 213 20.61 -13.15 29.86
N LEU A 214 20.23 -12.52 28.73
CA LEU A 214 18.89 -11.95 28.49
C LEU A 214 18.01 -12.89 27.66
N ARG A 215 18.57 -14.01 27.20
CA ARG A 215 17.86 -15.01 26.41
C ARG A 215 17.01 -15.86 27.36
N SER A 216 15.69 -15.71 27.30
CA SER A 216 14.79 -16.67 27.94
C SER A 216 14.98 -18.04 27.31
N THR A 217 14.70 -19.13 28.03
CA THR A 217 14.78 -20.50 27.49
C THR A 217 13.83 -20.71 26.30
N GLU A 218 12.80 -19.85 26.16
CA GLU A 218 11.90 -19.73 24.99
C GLU A 218 12.50 -18.96 23.79
N ASP A 219 13.52 -18.12 23.98
CA ASP A 219 14.11 -17.26 22.94
C ASP A 219 15.27 -17.95 22.17
N SER A 220 15.47 -19.25 22.37
CA SER A 220 16.47 -20.01 21.64
C SER A 220 15.96 -20.30 20.22
N ILE A 221 16.26 -19.39 19.29
CA ILE A 221 15.91 -19.54 17.87
C ILE A 221 16.32 -20.93 17.37
N GLY A 222 15.34 -21.72 16.94
CA GLY A 222 15.61 -22.99 16.28
C GLY A 222 16.23 -22.78 14.91
N CYS A 223 17.04 -23.72 14.42
CA CYS A 223 17.56 -23.68 13.05
C CYS A 223 16.43 -23.53 12.01
N TRP A 224 15.24 -24.07 12.30
CA TRP A 224 14.07 -23.96 11.44
C TRP A 224 13.58 -22.51 11.26
N GLU A 225 13.59 -21.67 12.30
CA GLU A 225 13.17 -20.26 12.22
C GLU A 225 14.14 -19.45 11.38
N VAL A 226 15.44 -19.71 11.52
CA VAL A 226 16.47 -19.08 10.69
C VAL A 226 16.28 -19.48 9.24
N CYS A 227 16.10 -20.77 8.95
CA CYS A 227 15.82 -21.26 7.60
C CYS A 227 14.55 -20.64 7.02
N PHE A 228 13.49 -20.50 7.82
CA PHE A 228 12.23 -19.89 7.41
C PHE A 228 12.40 -18.40 7.06
N ASN A 229 13.12 -17.63 7.88
CA ASN A 229 13.40 -16.22 7.59
C ASN A 229 14.32 -16.04 6.38
N ILE A 230 15.32 -16.91 6.18
CA ILE A 230 16.15 -16.91 4.96
C ILE A 230 15.29 -17.20 3.74
N PHE A 231 14.36 -18.17 3.83
CA PHE A 231 13.41 -18.46 2.77
C PHE A 231 12.54 -17.25 2.43
N ILE A 232 12.01 -16.53 3.44
CA ILE A 232 11.26 -15.28 3.23
C ILE A 232 12.10 -14.24 2.48
N ILE A 233 13.37 -14.07 2.85
CA ILE A 233 14.27 -13.12 2.18
C ILE A 233 14.48 -13.52 0.72
N LEU A 234 14.76 -14.79 0.44
CA LEU A 234 14.95 -15.28 -0.93
C LEU A 234 13.67 -15.14 -1.76
N LEU A 235 12.51 -15.47 -1.18
CA LEU A 235 11.20 -15.28 -1.82
C LEU A 235 10.93 -13.80 -2.11
N GLY A 236 11.27 -12.92 -1.18
CA GLY A 236 11.17 -11.47 -1.37
C GLY A 236 12.06 -10.98 -2.51
N ILE A 237 13.33 -11.38 -2.54
CA ILE A 237 14.25 -11.02 -3.64
C ILE A 237 13.73 -11.54 -4.97
N PHE A 238 13.26 -12.78 -5.03
CA PHE A 238 12.65 -13.35 -6.23
C PHE A 238 11.45 -12.52 -6.68
N GLY A 239 10.50 -12.23 -5.78
CA GLY A 239 9.32 -11.42 -6.07
C GLY A 239 9.65 -10.00 -6.54
N MET A 240 10.69 -9.38 -5.97
CA MET A 240 11.20 -8.08 -6.39
C MET A 240 11.77 -8.16 -7.83
N VAL A 241 12.62 -9.14 -8.11
CA VAL A 241 13.21 -9.32 -9.45
C VAL A 241 12.14 -9.59 -10.49
N THR A 242 11.20 -10.50 -10.22
CA THR A 242 10.11 -10.81 -11.16
C THR A 242 9.17 -9.62 -11.37
N GLY A 243 8.85 -8.88 -10.31
CA GLY A 243 8.01 -7.70 -10.40
C GLY A 243 8.67 -6.59 -11.20
N VAL A 244 9.97 -6.32 -10.99
CA VAL A 244 10.72 -5.33 -11.78
C VAL A 244 10.91 -5.79 -13.22
N ALA A 245 11.20 -7.07 -13.44
CA ALA A 245 11.35 -7.62 -14.79
C ALA A 245 10.05 -7.50 -15.60
N SER A 246 8.88 -7.59 -14.96
CA SER A 246 7.59 -7.42 -15.63
C SER A 246 7.28 -5.99 -16.08
N LEU A 247 8.13 -5.01 -15.76
CA LEU A 247 7.99 -3.62 -16.19
C LEU A 247 8.70 -3.33 -17.53
N PHE A 248 9.43 -4.30 -18.10
CA PHE A 248 10.20 -4.19 -19.34
C PHE A 248 9.76 -5.22 -20.38
#